data_AF-A0A8J2SSZ1-F1
#
_entry.id   AF-A0A8J2SSZ1-F1
#
_cell.length_a   1.000
_cell.length_b   1.000
_cell.length_c   1.000
_cell.angle_alpha   90.00
_cell.angle_beta   90.00
_cell.angle_gamma   90.00
#
_symmetry.space_group_name_H-M   'P 1'
#
loop_
_entity.id
_entity.type
_entity.pdbx_description
1 polymer ?
#
loop_
_entity_poly.entity_id
_entity_poly.type
_entity_poly.pdbx_seq_one_letter_code
_entity_poly.pdbx_strand_id
1 'polypeptide(L)'
;MGRLLLLLSLAPRTVGGFQPMRVREAPRAAVVARGIPKMFRWLTDQYPAIMERMADGLPAQQKKSDVDDLYLDMNGIIHMCTHGNDPEIAETSARDQLVRIFAFTDKVCKIVAPKRTIVLAVDGVAPRAKMNQQRSRRFRSAKEREELRAELVAAGRDVPADADAFDSNCITPGTAFMAQLGEAFEAWLAHKGANDPFYESVEIVFSGPDVAGEGEHKVMDFIRARQKTETRGSAKHCFYGLDADLIMLGLVTHEPKFLLLREKMSVRHARRGRKPKDPLEYTRYDFELLEVGLLRDMLRLQFDEDRDVERLVDDFVCLCMLVGNDFLPNVPHLEIADGSLDLMMSTYKELRPALGGFVSRKEAIHLPRLELVFRSLAAFEPQYFARRGLQEQNEAYQSRDYADAYYAAKFGIAPGDAGARRRVVRDYVLGLHWCLRYYHGGCRSWDWFYPHLYAPLASDVVDLADLALEFPSSSSRPVPPLVQLMSVLPAQSSRLLPEPYAALMTSPASPLREFYPADFEVDPNGKAQPWEAVVLIPFIDEALMAQTLAAVDHARALTPAERRRNRARASPWTSGGG
;
A
#
# COMPACT_ATOMS: atom_id res chain seq x y z
N MET A 1 45.50 32.22 43.25
CA MET A 1 45.36 31.76 44.66
C MET A 1 44.28 32.61 45.32
N GLY A 2 43.32 31.98 46.04
CA GLY A 2 42.24 32.61 46.83
C GLY A 2 41.04 33.07 45.99
N ARG A 3 39.81 32.53 46.02
CA ARG A 3 38.91 32.04 47.09
C ARG A 3 38.64 33.06 48.20
N LEU A 4 37.44 33.67 48.17
CA LEU A 4 36.45 33.86 49.26
C LEU A 4 35.23 34.59 48.64
N LEU A 5 34.05 33.96 48.49
CA LEU A 5 32.90 33.97 49.44
C LEU A 5 32.25 35.37 49.55
N LEU A 6 30.94 35.62 49.55
CA LEU A 6 29.69 34.86 49.61
C LEU A 6 28.58 35.96 49.59
N LEU A 7 27.43 35.84 48.92
CA LEU A 7 26.10 35.48 49.49
C LEU A 7 25.06 35.75 48.37
N LEU A 8 24.44 34.73 47.74
CA LEU A 8 23.22 33.98 48.11
C LEU A 8 21.88 34.70 47.83
N SER A 9 20.89 33.91 47.38
CA SER A 9 19.45 34.15 47.14
C SER A 9 19.08 34.39 45.66
N LEU A 10 18.29 33.59 44.92
CA LEU A 10 17.40 32.44 45.14
C LEU A 10 17.15 31.77 43.77
N ALA A 11 16.96 30.45 43.72
CA ALA A 11 16.49 29.73 42.52
C ALA A 11 14.97 29.96 42.28
N PRO A 12 14.47 29.71 41.07
CA PRO A 12 13.82 28.41 40.88
C PRO A 12 14.29 27.65 39.65
N ARG A 13 14.15 26.33 39.76
CA ARG A 13 14.59 25.27 38.85
C ARG A 13 13.88 25.35 37.49
N THR A 14 14.64 25.36 36.41
CA THR A 14 14.18 24.92 35.08
C THR A 14 14.86 23.60 34.72
N VAL A 15 14.04 22.67 34.24
CA VAL A 15 14.40 21.32 33.82
C VAL A 15 15.37 21.39 32.63
N GLY A 16 16.36 20.52 32.65
CA GLY A 16 17.59 20.58 31.85
C GLY A 16 17.39 20.67 30.34
N GLY A 17 18.22 21.52 29.74
CA GLY A 17 18.33 21.72 28.30
C GLY A 17 18.89 20.50 27.58
N PHE A 18 18.22 20.13 26.49
CA PHE A 18 18.67 19.22 25.46
C PHE A 18 19.89 19.85 24.75
N GLN A 19 21.05 19.18 24.75
CA GLN A 19 22.15 19.52 23.84
C GLN A 19 22.04 18.64 22.58
N PRO A 20 22.10 19.20 21.36
CA PRO A 20 22.07 18.40 20.15
C PRO A 20 23.37 17.59 20.01
N MET A 21 23.24 16.26 19.91
CA MET A 21 24.36 15.33 19.77
C MET A 21 24.84 15.26 18.30
N ARG A 22 26.17 15.17 18.11
CA ARG A 22 26.79 15.00 16.78
C ARG A 22 26.39 13.66 16.15
N VAL A 23 25.67 13.74 15.03
CA VAL A 23 25.38 12.61 14.14
C VAL A 23 26.67 12.15 13.48
N ARG A 24 27.01 10.86 13.59
CA ARG A 24 28.08 10.24 12.79
C ARG A 24 27.63 10.16 11.33
N GLU A 25 28.46 10.64 10.41
CA GLU A 25 28.21 10.54 8.97
C GLU A 25 27.97 9.10 8.53
N ALA A 26 26.86 8.87 7.82
CA ALA A 26 26.53 7.59 7.20
C ALA A 26 27.49 7.28 6.03
N PRO A 27 27.90 6.02 5.83
CA PRO A 27 28.78 5.65 4.73
C PRO A 27 28.11 5.84 3.35
N ARG A 28 28.90 6.32 2.39
CA ARG A 28 28.47 6.68 1.02
C ARG A 28 28.03 5.47 0.18
N ALA A 29 26.95 5.72 -0.56
CA ALA A 29 26.55 5.17 -1.87
C ALA A 29 26.53 3.64 -2.04
N ALA A 30 25.39 3.03 -1.74
CA ALA A 30 25.03 1.71 -2.24
C ALA A 30 24.23 1.83 -3.55
N VAL A 31 24.57 0.98 -4.53
CA VAL A 31 23.92 0.86 -5.83
C VAL A 31 22.39 0.77 -5.70
N VAL A 32 21.69 1.65 -6.42
CA VAL A 32 20.22 1.73 -6.49
C VAL A 32 19.72 0.54 -7.32
N ALA A 33 19.23 -0.50 -6.64
CA ALA A 33 18.45 -1.56 -7.27
C ALA A 33 17.00 -1.09 -7.38
N ARG A 34 16.50 -1.00 -8.62
CA ARG A 34 15.10 -0.66 -8.94
C ARG A 34 14.16 -1.76 -8.40
N GLY A 35 13.03 -1.36 -7.83
CA GLY A 35 11.87 -2.25 -7.65
C GLY A 35 11.74 -3.05 -6.35
N ILE A 36 12.55 -2.81 -5.31
CA ILE A 36 12.24 -3.27 -3.95
C ILE A 36 11.54 -2.13 -3.20
N PRO A 37 10.40 -2.35 -2.52
CA PRO A 37 9.86 -1.34 -1.61
C PRO A 37 10.95 -0.88 -0.63
N LYS A 38 11.25 0.41 -0.57
CA LYS A 38 12.34 0.99 0.26
C LYS A 38 12.32 0.45 1.71
N MET A 39 11.12 0.23 2.27
CA MET A 39 10.87 -0.39 3.57
C MET A 39 11.39 -1.83 3.70
N PHE A 40 11.11 -2.71 2.73
CA PHE A 40 11.59 -4.09 2.77
C PHE A 40 13.12 -4.13 2.83
N ARG A 41 13.78 -3.33 1.98
CA ARG A 41 15.24 -3.24 1.98
C ARG A 41 15.77 -2.80 3.34
N TRP A 42 15.22 -1.72 3.90
CA TRP A 42 15.59 -1.23 5.23
C TRP A 42 15.44 -2.32 6.30
N LEU A 43 14.30 -3.02 6.34
CA LEU A 43 14.07 -4.12 7.29
C LEU A 43 15.10 -5.24 7.14
N THR A 44 15.39 -5.67 5.91
CA THR A 44 16.34 -6.76 5.68
C THR A 44 17.79 -6.37 5.93
N ASP A 45 18.13 -5.08 5.83
CA ASP A 45 19.45 -4.55 6.15
C ASP A 45 19.61 -4.41 7.68
N GLN A 46 18.57 -3.96 8.39
CA GLN A 46 18.57 -3.82 9.86
C GLN A 46 18.44 -5.17 10.60
N TYR A 47 17.61 -6.07 10.09
CA TYR A 47 17.32 -7.37 10.70
C TYR A 47 17.57 -8.51 9.71
N PRO A 48 18.83 -8.75 9.29
CA PRO A 48 19.12 -9.73 8.24
C PRO A 48 18.67 -11.16 8.59
N ALA A 49 18.54 -11.48 9.89
CA ALA A 49 18.10 -12.79 10.37
C ALA A 49 16.63 -13.10 10.03
N ILE A 50 15.78 -12.10 9.77
CA ILE A 50 14.36 -12.33 9.41
C ILE A 50 14.21 -12.98 8.04
N MET A 51 15.25 -12.98 7.21
CA MET A 51 15.23 -13.59 5.90
C MET A 51 15.83 -14.99 5.96
N GLU A 52 14.99 -15.99 5.71
CA GLU A 52 15.48 -17.35 5.51
C GLU A 52 15.96 -17.50 4.05
N ARG A 53 17.23 -17.16 3.82
CA ARG A 53 17.89 -17.38 2.53
C ARG A 53 18.25 -18.86 2.40
N MET A 54 17.28 -19.68 2.02
CA MET A 54 17.51 -21.10 1.79
C MET A 54 18.40 -21.32 0.57
N ALA A 55 19.66 -21.70 0.82
CA ALA A 55 20.60 -22.14 -0.21
C ALA A 55 20.04 -23.36 -0.98
N ASP A 56 19.31 -24.23 -0.27
CA ASP A 56 18.70 -25.46 -0.80
C ASP A 56 17.19 -25.31 -1.16
N GLY A 57 16.67 -24.08 -1.22
CA GLY A 57 15.26 -23.77 -1.52
C GLY A 57 14.24 -24.24 -0.47
N LEU A 58 12.97 -23.81 -0.57
CA LEU A 58 11.86 -24.19 0.35
C LEU A 58 11.77 -25.71 0.54
N PRO A 59 11.68 -26.31 1.74
CA PRO A 59 11.84 -27.76 1.97
C PRO A 59 11.23 -28.68 0.89
N ALA A 60 11.93 -29.78 0.53
CA ALA A 60 11.46 -30.71 -0.51
C ALA A 60 10.09 -31.28 -0.14
N GLN A 61 9.24 -31.55 -1.13
CA GLN A 61 7.90 -32.17 -0.95
C GLN A 61 7.90 -33.48 -0.14
N GLN A 62 9.04 -34.16 -0.03
CA GLN A 62 9.21 -35.38 0.78
C GLN A 62 9.32 -35.09 2.29
N LYS A 63 9.64 -33.86 2.70
CA LYS A 63 9.50 -33.39 4.09
C LYS A 63 8.10 -32.80 4.21
N LYS A 64 7.29 -33.28 5.17
CA LYS A 64 5.99 -32.66 5.46
C LYS A 64 6.19 -31.16 5.64
N SER A 65 5.43 -30.35 4.89
CA SER A 65 5.42 -28.90 5.09
C SER A 65 5.08 -28.60 6.54
N ASP A 66 5.66 -27.55 7.09
CA ASP A 66 5.32 -27.07 8.44
C ASP A 66 4.25 -25.98 8.42
N VAL A 67 3.84 -25.51 7.23
CA VAL A 67 2.80 -24.49 7.05
C VAL A 67 1.41 -25.12 7.17
N ASP A 68 0.53 -24.49 7.94
CA ASP A 68 -0.85 -24.94 8.09
C ASP A 68 -1.77 -24.19 7.13
N ASP A 69 -1.63 -22.86 7.03
CA ASP A 69 -2.46 -22.01 6.17
C ASP A 69 -1.61 -21.23 5.15
N LEU A 70 -2.03 -21.28 3.88
CA LEU A 70 -1.46 -20.47 2.80
C LEU A 70 -2.48 -19.42 2.34
N TYR A 71 -2.01 -18.19 2.22
CA TYR A 71 -2.79 -17.07 1.67
C TYR A 71 -2.09 -16.56 0.41
N LEU A 72 -2.87 -16.30 -0.64
CA LEU A 72 -2.37 -15.74 -1.89
C LEU A 72 -3.11 -14.46 -2.22
N ASP A 73 -2.36 -13.36 -2.30
CA ASP A 73 -2.81 -12.18 -3.02
C ASP A 73 -2.66 -12.45 -4.53
N MET A 74 -3.80 -12.60 -5.19
CA MET A 74 -3.85 -12.99 -6.59
C MET A 74 -3.47 -11.86 -7.53
N ASN A 75 -3.57 -10.59 -7.12
CA ASN A 75 -3.31 -9.47 -8.02
C ASN A 75 -1.86 -9.44 -8.50
N GLY A 76 -0.91 -9.73 -7.59
CA GLY A 76 0.51 -9.89 -7.96
C GLY A 76 0.74 -11.01 -9.00
N ILE A 77 0.01 -12.13 -8.87
CA ILE A 77 0.08 -13.26 -9.82
C ILE A 77 -0.55 -12.88 -11.16
N ILE A 78 -1.73 -12.26 -11.15
CA ILE A 78 -2.46 -11.87 -12.37
C ILE A 78 -1.61 -10.91 -13.19
N HIS A 79 -1.01 -9.89 -12.56
CA HIS A 79 -0.11 -8.94 -13.25
C HIS A 79 1.09 -9.65 -13.88
N MET A 80 1.75 -10.54 -13.13
CA MET A 80 2.91 -11.27 -13.60
C MET A 80 2.59 -12.20 -14.79
N CYS A 81 1.48 -12.94 -14.72
CA CYS A 81 1.11 -13.92 -15.74
C CYS A 81 0.46 -13.30 -16.99
N THR A 82 0.14 -12.00 -16.98
CA THR A 82 -0.49 -11.31 -18.12
C THR A 82 0.44 -10.34 -18.84
N HIS A 83 1.33 -9.61 -18.13
CA HIS A 83 2.21 -8.60 -18.74
C HIS A 83 3.48 -8.36 -17.91
N GLY A 84 4.01 -9.38 -17.22
CA GLY A 84 5.12 -9.31 -16.26
C GLY A 84 6.48 -8.91 -16.83
N ASN A 85 6.59 -7.70 -17.41
CA ASN A 85 7.75 -7.14 -18.10
C ASN A 85 8.28 -7.99 -19.28
N ASP A 86 7.45 -8.89 -19.81
CA ASP A 86 7.71 -9.65 -21.03
C ASP A 86 6.63 -9.33 -22.08
N PRO A 87 6.97 -8.61 -23.16
CA PRO A 87 6.04 -8.28 -24.23
C PRO A 87 5.36 -9.51 -24.85
N GLU A 88 6.06 -10.65 -24.91
CA GLU A 88 5.53 -11.89 -25.52
C GLU A 88 4.35 -12.44 -24.71
N ILE A 89 4.32 -12.21 -23.38
CA ILE A 89 3.20 -12.63 -22.53
C ILE A 89 1.98 -11.71 -22.76
N ALA A 90 2.21 -10.41 -22.94
CA ALA A 90 1.15 -9.43 -23.15
C ALA A 90 0.36 -9.66 -24.45
N GLU A 91 0.98 -10.29 -25.44
CA GLU A 91 0.37 -10.60 -26.75
C GLU A 91 -0.45 -11.90 -26.75
N THR A 92 -0.46 -12.65 -25.63
CA THR A 92 -1.20 -13.93 -25.55
C THR A 92 -2.71 -13.73 -25.41
N SER A 93 -3.48 -14.75 -25.82
CA SER A 93 -4.95 -14.69 -25.71
C SER A 93 -5.39 -14.65 -24.24
N ALA A 94 -6.56 -14.07 -23.95
CA ALA A 94 -7.12 -14.08 -22.59
C ALA A 94 -7.24 -15.50 -22.01
N ARG A 95 -7.51 -16.50 -22.86
CA ARG A 95 -7.53 -17.91 -22.44
C ARG A 95 -6.16 -18.40 -22.00
N ASP A 96 -5.10 -18.09 -22.76
CA ASP A 96 -3.74 -18.50 -22.42
C ASP A 96 -3.26 -17.80 -21.15
N GLN A 97 -3.60 -16.52 -20.97
CA GLN A 97 -3.34 -15.79 -19.73
C GLN A 97 -3.99 -16.47 -18.52
N LEU A 98 -5.25 -16.91 -18.61
CA LEU A 98 -5.92 -17.67 -17.56
C LEU A 98 -5.21 -18.99 -17.25
N VAL A 99 -4.80 -19.73 -18.29
CA VAL A 99 -4.04 -20.98 -18.13
C VAL A 99 -2.71 -20.73 -17.41
N ARG A 100 -1.99 -19.66 -17.76
CA ARG A 100 -0.75 -19.26 -17.08
C ARG A 100 -0.99 -18.91 -15.61
N ILE A 101 -2.04 -18.14 -15.31
CA ILE A 101 -2.44 -17.80 -13.92
C ILE A 101 -2.70 -19.07 -13.11
N PHE A 102 -3.50 -20.01 -13.63
CA PHE A 102 -3.82 -21.25 -12.93
C PHE A 102 -2.61 -22.16 -12.76
N ALA A 103 -1.75 -22.28 -13.77
CA ALA A 103 -0.54 -23.08 -13.70
C ALA A 103 0.45 -22.52 -12.64
N PHE A 104 0.60 -21.20 -12.58
CA PHE A 104 1.45 -20.57 -11.56
C PHE A 104 0.85 -20.70 -10.16
N THR A 105 -0.46 -20.49 -10.02
CA THR A 105 -1.18 -20.67 -8.75
C THR A 105 -1.03 -22.10 -8.23
N ASP A 106 -1.26 -23.11 -9.08
CA ASP A 106 -1.08 -24.53 -8.73
C ASP A 106 0.34 -24.83 -8.25
N LYS A 107 1.33 -24.24 -8.94
CA LYS A 107 2.74 -24.39 -8.60
C LYS A 107 3.04 -23.80 -7.21
N VAL A 108 2.60 -22.59 -6.91
CA VAL A 108 2.83 -21.97 -5.59
C VAL A 108 2.16 -22.80 -4.49
N CYS A 109 0.90 -23.21 -4.68
CA CYS A 109 0.19 -24.06 -3.72
C CYS A 109 0.93 -25.38 -3.44
N LYS A 110 1.43 -26.06 -4.48
CA LYS A 110 2.16 -27.34 -4.36
C LYS A 110 3.59 -27.22 -3.89
N ILE A 111 4.21 -26.04 -4.04
CA ILE A 111 5.53 -25.74 -3.47
C ILE A 111 5.41 -25.55 -1.96
N VAL A 112 4.39 -24.81 -1.50
CA VAL A 112 4.18 -24.58 -0.06
C VAL A 112 3.55 -25.80 0.62
N ALA A 113 2.63 -26.48 -0.07
CA ALA A 113 1.91 -27.66 0.40
C ALA A 113 1.34 -27.52 1.83
N PRO A 114 0.45 -26.54 2.08
CA PRO A 114 -0.12 -26.30 3.41
C PRO A 114 -0.96 -27.49 3.90
N LYS A 115 -1.06 -27.66 5.23
CA LYS A 115 -1.76 -28.80 5.84
C LYS A 115 -3.27 -28.61 6.01
N ARG A 116 -3.75 -27.37 6.05
CA ARG A 116 -5.11 -27.05 6.50
C ARG A 116 -5.89 -26.25 5.46
N THR A 117 -5.47 -25.02 5.16
CA THR A 117 -6.29 -24.09 4.37
C THR A 117 -5.47 -23.38 3.28
N ILE A 118 -6.07 -23.17 2.11
CA ILE A 118 -5.59 -22.26 1.07
C ILE A 118 -6.65 -21.18 0.86
N VAL A 119 -6.26 -19.91 0.99
CA VAL A 119 -7.11 -18.76 0.67
C VAL A 119 -6.58 -18.07 -0.57
N LEU A 120 -7.42 -17.94 -1.59
CA LEU A 120 -7.15 -17.25 -2.85
C LEU A 120 -7.98 -15.95 -2.86
N ALA A 121 -7.33 -14.80 -2.73
CA ALA A 121 -8.01 -13.51 -2.67
C ALA A 121 -7.65 -12.64 -3.88
N VAL A 122 -8.66 -12.35 -4.70
CA VAL A 122 -8.55 -11.41 -5.83
C VAL A 122 -9.05 -10.04 -5.36
N ASP A 123 -8.42 -8.94 -5.79
CA ASP A 123 -8.93 -7.60 -5.46
C ASP A 123 -10.38 -7.45 -5.94
N GLY A 124 -11.22 -6.93 -5.06
CA GLY A 124 -12.52 -6.37 -5.39
C GLY A 124 -12.55 -4.86 -5.23
N VAL A 125 -13.75 -4.30 -5.17
CA VAL A 125 -13.91 -2.85 -4.99
C VAL A 125 -13.21 -2.41 -3.71
N ALA A 126 -12.27 -1.48 -3.82
CA ALA A 126 -11.47 -0.96 -2.72
C ALA A 126 -12.13 0.28 -2.08
N PRO A 127 -11.70 0.68 -0.88
CA PRO A 127 -12.13 1.94 -0.27
C PRO A 127 -11.67 3.15 -1.10
N ARG A 128 -12.40 4.27 -1.01
CA ARG A 128 -12.11 5.51 -1.75
C ARG A 128 -10.67 6.01 -1.54
N ALA A 129 -10.14 5.90 -0.31
CA ALA A 129 -8.75 6.20 -0.01
C ALA A 129 -7.77 5.46 -0.95
N LYS A 130 -7.98 4.16 -1.18
CA LYS A 130 -7.18 3.37 -2.13
C LYS A 130 -7.48 3.72 -3.58
N MET A 131 -8.75 3.97 -3.92
CA MET A 131 -9.17 4.30 -5.28
C MET A 131 -8.43 5.53 -5.81
N ASN A 132 -8.17 6.54 -4.99
CA ASN A 132 -7.38 7.71 -5.38
C ASN A 132 -5.92 7.35 -5.74
N GLN A 133 -5.29 6.46 -4.97
CA GLN A 133 -3.95 5.95 -5.28
C GLN A 133 -3.95 5.14 -6.58
N GLN A 134 -4.94 4.26 -6.76
CA GLN A 134 -5.08 3.47 -7.99
C GLN A 134 -5.28 4.39 -9.19
N ARG A 135 -6.12 5.41 -9.07
CA ARG A 135 -6.38 6.42 -10.10
C ARG A 135 -5.10 7.14 -10.51
N SER A 136 -4.36 7.67 -9.55
CA SER A 136 -3.06 8.33 -9.78
C SER A 136 -2.11 7.43 -10.58
N ARG A 137 -1.97 6.15 -10.18
CA ARG A 137 -1.16 5.16 -10.90
C ARG A 137 -1.64 4.92 -12.33
N ARG A 138 -2.95 4.83 -12.57
CA ARG A 138 -3.50 4.53 -13.91
C ARG A 138 -3.34 5.70 -14.86
N PHE A 139 -3.63 6.92 -14.40
CA PHE A 139 -3.38 8.15 -15.16
C PHE A 139 -1.91 8.28 -15.54
N ARG A 140 -0.98 8.09 -14.58
CA ARG A 140 0.45 8.12 -14.89
C ARG A 140 0.83 7.09 -15.95
N SER A 141 0.40 5.84 -15.78
CA SER A 141 0.73 4.78 -16.74
C SER A 141 0.18 5.05 -18.14
N ALA A 142 -0.97 5.74 -18.24
CA ALA A 142 -1.53 6.14 -19.53
C ALA A 142 -0.70 7.24 -20.19
N LYS A 143 -0.27 8.26 -19.42
CA LYS A 143 0.62 9.32 -19.89
C LYS A 143 1.98 8.78 -20.34
N GLU A 144 2.61 7.91 -19.55
CA GLU A 144 3.89 7.26 -19.90
C GLU A 144 3.79 6.45 -21.21
N ARG A 145 2.66 5.77 -21.46
CA ARG A 145 2.42 5.05 -22.71
C ARG A 145 2.27 6.00 -23.90
N GLU A 146 1.59 7.13 -23.71
CA GLU A 146 1.39 8.14 -24.74
C GLU A 146 2.71 8.84 -25.11
N GLU A 147 3.52 9.20 -24.11
CA GLU A 147 4.86 9.76 -24.30
C GLU A 147 5.77 8.79 -25.04
N LEU A 148 5.83 7.52 -24.62
CA LEU A 148 6.61 6.48 -25.30
C LEU A 148 6.15 6.29 -26.76
N ARG A 149 4.83 6.34 -27.00
CA ARG A 149 4.30 6.26 -28.36
C ARG A 149 4.75 7.44 -29.20
N ALA A 150 4.65 8.66 -28.67
CA ALA A 150 5.10 9.87 -29.37
C ALA A 150 6.60 9.81 -29.70
N GLU A 151 7.43 9.30 -28.78
CA GLU A 151 8.85 9.06 -29.01
C GLU A 151 9.11 8.04 -30.14
N LEU A 152 8.38 6.92 -30.18
CA LEU A 152 8.51 5.93 -31.25
C LEU A 152 8.12 6.50 -32.62
N VAL A 153 7.02 7.26 -32.69
CA VAL A 153 6.60 7.97 -33.91
C VAL A 153 7.68 8.95 -34.36
N ALA A 154 8.19 9.78 -33.44
CA ALA A 154 9.22 10.76 -33.73
C ALA A 154 10.54 10.11 -34.19
N ALA A 155 10.84 8.92 -33.69
CA ALA A 155 11.99 8.12 -34.09
C ALA A 155 11.78 7.32 -35.39
N GLY A 156 10.60 7.42 -36.03
CA GLY A 156 10.26 6.66 -37.24
C GLY A 156 10.22 5.13 -37.02
N ARG A 157 9.97 4.70 -35.79
CA ARG A 157 9.87 3.27 -35.41
C ARG A 157 8.42 2.81 -35.49
N ASP A 158 8.24 1.51 -35.71
CA ASP A 158 6.90 0.91 -35.68
C ASP A 158 6.24 1.12 -34.32
N VAL A 159 5.00 1.57 -34.37
CA VAL A 159 4.14 1.76 -33.21
C VAL A 159 3.15 0.60 -33.16
N PRO A 160 3.11 -0.17 -32.07
CA PRO A 160 2.10 -1.20 -31.89
C PRO A 160 0.68 -0.61 -32.00
N ALA A 161 -0.22 -1.27 -32.72
CA ALA A 161 -1.61 -0.81 -32.83
C ALA A 161 -2.31 -0.88 -31.47
N ASP A 162 -3.13 0.14 -31.14
CA ASP A 162 -3.86 0.22 -29.85
C ASP A 162 -4.86 -0.92 -29.63
N ALA A 163 -5.29 -1.56 -30.71
CA ALA A 163 -6.20 -2.69 -30.67
C ALA A 163 -5.52 -3.97 -30.14
N ASP A 164 -4.20 -4.09 -30.29
CA ASP A 164 -3.46 -5.33 -30.04
C ASP A 164 -2.69 -5.30 -28.70
N ALA A 165 -2.54 -4.14 -28.06
CA ALA A 165 -1.86 -4.01 -26.78
C ALA A 165 -2.78 -4.39 -25.59
N PHE A 166 -2.31 -5.31 -24.74
CA PHE A 166 -2.96 -5.66 -23.48
C PHE A 166 -3.04 -4.45 -22.54
N ASP A 167 -4.25 -3.93 -22.33
CA ASP A 167 -4.49 -2.85 -21.37
C ASP A 167 -4.54 -3.44 -19.96
N SER A 168 -3.43 -3.34 -19.22
CA SER A 168 -3.32 -3.80 -17.83
C SER A 168 -4.35 -3.17 -16.88
N ASN A 169 -5.00 -2.06 -17.26
CA ASN A 169 -6.11 -1.50 -16.49
C ASN A 169 -7.33 -2.43 -16.48
N CYS A 170 -7.37 -3.45 -17.36
CA CYS A 170 -8.38 -4.50 -17.34
C CYS A 170 -8.34 -5.33 -16.03
N ILE A 171 -7.22 -5.32 -15.32
CA ILE A 171 -7.05 -5.92 -13.98
C ILE A 171 -7.57 -4.94 -12.93
N THR A 172 -8.87 -4.67 -13.03
CA THR A 172 -9.62 -3.83 -12.09
C THR A 172 -11.01 -4.45 -11.91
N PRO A 173 -11.52 -4.55 -10.68
CA PRO A 173 -12.86 -5.05 -10.40
C PRO A 173 -13.91 -4.35 -11.25
N GLY A 174 -14.85 -5.15 -11.75
CA GLY A 174 -15.94 -4.67 -12.59
C GLY A 174 -15.66 -4.79 -14.08
N THR A 175 -14.43 -5.01 -14.56
CA THR A 175 -14.17 -5.24 -16.00
C THR A 175 -14.72 -6.59 -16.48
N ALA A 176 -14.91 -6.75 -17.79
CA ALA A 176 -15.29 -8.04 -18.36
C ALA A 176 -14.22 -9.12 -18.09
N PHE A 177 -12.93 -8.75 -18.17
CA PHE A 177 -11.81 -9.64 -17.87
C PHE A 177 -11.87 -10.18 -16.43
N MET A 178 -12.05 -9.31 -15.42
CA MET A 178 -12.12 -9.75 -14.03
C MET A 178 -13.36 -10.59 -13.73
N ALA A 179 -14.50 -10.29 -14.37
CA ALA A 179 -15.69 -11.13 -14.25
C ALA A 179 -15.44 -12.55 -14.80
N GLN A 180 -14.86 -12.66 -16.00
CA GLN A 180 -14.49 -13.94 -16.61
C GLN A 180 -13.43 -14.68 -15.78
N LEU A 181 -12.44 -13.96 -15.24
CA LEU A 181 -11.41 -14.50 -14.36
C LEU A 181 -12.02 -15.13 -13.10
N GLY A 182 -12.98 -14.45 -12.46
CA GLY A 182 -13.69 -14.95 -11.29
C GLY A 182 -14.45 -16.24 -11.56
N GLU A 183 -15.26 -16.26 -12.63
CA GLU A 183 -16.00 -17.46 -13.06
C GLU A 183 -15.04 -18.62 -13.41
N ALA A 184 -13.94 -18.32 -14.09
CA ALA A 184 -12.94 -19.32 -14.47
C ALA A 184 -12.20 -19.90 -13.25
N PHE A 185 -11.92 -19.08 -12.22
CA PHE A 185 -11.34 -19.57 -10.95
C PHE A 185 -12.28 -20.51 -10.22
N GLU A 186 -13.55 -20.17 -10.09
CA GLU A 186 -14.55 -21.05 -9.45
C GLU A 186 -14.63 -22.40 -10.19
N ALA A 187 -14.69 -22.39 -11.52
CA ALA A 187 -14.70 -23.59 -12.34
C ALA A 187 -13.39 -24.41 -12.22
N TRP A 188 -12.24 -23.74 -12.22
CA TRP A 188 -10.94 -24.39 -12.07
C TRP A 188 -10.77 -25.04 -10.70
N LEU A 189 -11.19 -24.37 -9.63
CA LEU A 189 -11.15 -24.91 -8.26
C LEU A 189 -12.09 -26.10 -8.08
N ALA A 190 -13.31 -26.03 -8.63
CA ALA A 190 -14.23 -27.16 -8.63
C ALA A 190 -13.63 -28.38 -9.36
N HIS A 191 -12.99 -28.15 -10.50
CA HIS A 191 -12.29 -29.21 -11.23
C HIS A 191 -11.11 -29.78 -10.42
N LYS A 192 -10.30 -28.93 -9.79
CA LYS A 192 -9.18 -29.36 -8.93
C LYS A 192 -9.64 -30.16 -7.73
N GLY A 193 -10.66 -29.71 -7.00
CA GLY A 193 -11.21 -30.43 -5.86
C GLY A 193 -11.73 -31.82 -6.22
N ALA A 194 -12.29 -31.99 -7.42
CA ALA A 194 -12.81 -33.28 -7.88
C ALA A 194 -11.75 -34.23 -8.47
N ASN A 195 -10.57 -33.74 -8.87
CA ASN A 195 -9.62 -34.52 -9.68
C ASN A 195 -8.16 -34.50 -9.19
N ASP A 196 -7.82 -33.68 -8.20
CA ASP A 196 -6.45 -33.53 -7.69
C ASP A 196 -6.43 -33.82 -6.17
N PRO A 197 -5.90 -34.97 -5.73
CA PRO A 197 -5.92 -35.39 -4.31
C PRO A 197 -5.29 -34.38 -3.35
N PHE A 198 -4.40 -33.51 -3.84
CA PHE A 198 -3.87 -32.42 -3.04
C PHE A 198 -4.97 -31.43 -2.62
N TYR A 199 -5.83 -31.01 -3.56
CA TYR A 199 -6.93 -30.07 -3.28
C TYR A 199 -8.08 -30.72 -2.53
N GLU A 200 -8.28 -32.03 -2.66
CA GLU A 200 -9.25 -32.78 -1.83
C GLU A 200 -8.86 -32.76 -0.34
N SER A 201 -7.55 -32.73 -0.05
CA SER A 201 -7.01 -32.85 1.31
C SER A 201 -6.93 -31.53 2.11
N VAL A 202 -7.25 -30.39 1.48
CA VAL A 202 -7.13 -29.05 2.09
C VAL A 202 -8.42 -28.25 1.91
N GLU A 203 -8.73 -27.40 2.88
CA GLU A 203 -9.84 -26.46 2.75
C GLU A 203 -9.47 -25.35 1.76
N ILE A 204 -10.28 -25.18 0.72
CA ILE A 204 -10.12 -24.10 -0.25
C ILE A 204 -11.14 -23.00 0.01
N VAL A 205 -10.64 -21.78 0.18
CA VAL A 205 -11.44 -20.56 0.31
C VAL A 205 -11.10 -19.63 -0.85
N PHE A 206 -12.10 -19.25 -1.64
CA PHE A 206 -11.94 -18.29 -2.72
C PHE A 206 -12.72 -17.00 -2.41
N SER A 207 -12.05 -15.87 -2.60
CA SER A 207 -12.66 -14.54 -2.53
C SER A 207 -12.42 -13.82 -3.87
N GLY A 208 -13.43 -13.88 -4.73
CA GLY A 208 -13.37 -13.37 -6.10
C GLY A 208 -13.43 -11.83 -6.19
N PRO A 209 -13.32 -11.29 -7.41
CA PRO A 209 -13.37 -9.85 -7.67
C PRO A 209 -14.77 -9.23 -7.46
N ASP A 210 -15.80 -10.07 -7.34
CA ASP A 210 -17.18 -9.68 -7.00
C ASP A 210 -17.38 -9.43 -5.50
N VAL A 211 -16.45 -9.87 -4.64
CA VAL A 211 -16.42 -9.54 -3.21
C VAL A 211 -15.65 -8.24 -3.03
N ALA A 212 -16.18 -7.24 -2.30
CA ALA A 212 -15.47 -5.99 -2.06
C ALA A 212 -14.25 -6.16 -1.11
N GLY A 213 -13.27 -5.28 -1.23
CA GLY A 213 -12.02 -5.25 -0.47
C GLY A 213 -10.81 -5.63 -1.30
N GLU A 214 -9.65 -5.11 -0.91
CA GLU A 214 -8.35 -5.52 -1.45
C GLU A 214 -8.04 -6.96 -1.04
N GLY A 215 -7.34 -7.72 -1.89
CA GLY A 215 -7.01 -9.12 -1.69
C GLY A 215 -6.30 -9.36 -0.37
N GLU A 216 -5.33 -8.50 -0.03
CA GLU A 216 -4.62 -8.56 1.24
C GLU A 216 -5.53 -8.30 2.44
N HIS A 217 -6.44 -7.34 2.37
CA HIS A 217 -7.36 -7.04 3.47
C HIS A 217 -8.45 -8.10 3.62
N LYS A 218 -8.88 -8.75 2.53
CA LYS A 218 -9.72 -9.96 2.59
C LYS A 218 -9.00 -11.06 3.36
N VAL A 219 -7.75 -11.38 3.01
CA VAL A 219 -6.96 -12.36 3.78
C VAL A 219 -6.90 -11.99 5.27
N MET A 220 -6.68 -10.72 5.59
CA MET A 220 -6.64 -10.24 6.97
C MET A 220 -8.01 -10.37 7.68
N ASP A 221 -9.12 -10.11 6.97
CA ASP A 221 -10.48 -10.35 7.49
C ASP A 221 -10.73 -11.84 7.78
N PHE A 222 -10.24 -12.73 6.92
CA PHE A 222 -10.31 -14.18 7.14
C PHE A 222 -9.53 -14.60 8.39
N ILE A 223 -8.27 -14.14 8.54
CA ILE A 223 -7.44 -14.42 9.71
C ILE A 223 -8.13 -13.91 10.98
N ARG A 224 -8.62 -12.67 10.99
CA ARG A 224 -9.37 -12.10 12.13
C ARG A 224 -10.62 -12.90 12.47
N ALA A 225 -11.33 -13.40 11.47
CA ALA A 225 -12.52 -14.25 11.69
C ALA A 225 -12.13 -15.56 12.37
N ARG A 226 -11.03 -16.20 11.94
CA ARG A 226 -10.48 -17.42 12.55
C ARG A 226 -9.99 -17.20 13.98
N GLN A 227 -9.34 -16.07 14.26
CA GLN A 227 -8.86 -15.71 15.61
C GLN A 227 -9.97 -15.55 16.65
N LYS A 228 -11.23 -15.39 16.24
CA LYS A 228 -12.38 -15.37 17.17
C LYS A 228 -12.70 -16.74 17.74
N THR A 229 -12.33 -17.81 17.04
CA THR A 229 -12.67 -19.20 17.38
C THR A 229 -11.43 -20.06 17.66
N GLU A 230 -10.27 -19.67 17.15
CA GLU A 230 -9.01 -20.41 17.28
C GLU A 230 -8.08 -19.77 18.30
N THR A 231 -7.20 -20.58 18.90
CA THR A 231 -6.19 -20.08 19.84
C THR A 231 -5.01 -19.50 19.07
N ARG A 232 -4.64 -18.25 19.36
CA ARG A 232 -3.49 -17.57 18.76
C ARG A 232 -2.22 -18.45 18.79
N GLY A 233 -1.52 -18.55 17.67
CA GLY A 233 -0.32 -19.37 17.51
C GLY A 233 -0.57 -20.87 17.30
N SER A 234 -1.82 -21.30 17.18
CA SER A 234 -2.17 -22.70 16.86
C SER A 234 -1.82 -23.09 15.43
N ALA A 235 -1.75 -22.13 14.51
CA ALA A 235 -1.42 -22.35 13.11
C ALA A 235 -0.12 -21.63 12.71
N LYS A 236 0.57 -22.18 11.73
CA LYS A 236 1.67 -21.53 11.01
C LYS A 236 1.14 -20.96 9.68
N HIS A 237 1.25 -19.66 9.55
CA HIS A 237 0.70 -18.87 8.46
C HIS A 237 1.77 -18.56 7.41
N CYS A 238 1.44 -18.69 6.14
CA CYS A 238 2.29 -18.29 5.02
C CYS A 238 1.48 -17.40 4.06
N PHE A 239 1.92 -16.16 3.85
CA PHE A 239 1.28 -15.23 2.94
C PHE A 239 2.18 -14.94 1.75
N TYR A 240 1.76 -15.35 0.56
CA TYR A 240 2.40 -15.02 -0.71
C TYR A 240 2.01 -13.62 -1.21
N GLY A 241 3.02 -12.77 -1.42
CA GLY A 241 2.87 -11.46 -2.05
C GLY A 241 4.10 -10.56 -1.87
N LEU A 242 4.22 -9.51 -2.68
CA LEU A 242 5.43 -8.67 -2.75
C LEU A 242 5.28 -7.28 -2.14
N ASP A 243 4.09 -6.94 -1.66
CA ASP A 243 3.86 -5.62 -1.11
C ASP A 243 4.53 -5.50 0.27
N ALA A 244 5.06 -4.32 0.58
CA ALA A 244 5.67 -4.07 1.88
C ALA A 244 4.62 -4.02 3.00
N ASP A 245 3.40 -3.64 2.64
CA ASP A 245 2.24 -3.59 3.52
C ASP A 245 1.95 -4.96 4.12
N LEU A 246 2.24 -6.06 3.41
CA LEU A 246 2.13 -7.43 3.94
C LEU A 246 2.98 -7.69 5.19
N ILE A 247 4.11 -7.00 5.36
CA ILE A 247 4.92 -7.10 6.59
C ILE A 247 4.15 -6.47 7.75
N MET A 248 3.60 -5.27 7.51
CA MET A 248 2.83 -4.53 8.51
C MET A 248 1.53 -5.26 8.85
N LEU A 249 0.81 -5.73 7.83
CA LEU A 249 -0.39 -6.54 7.98
C LEU A 249 -0.10 -7.85 8.72
N GLY A 250 0.99 -8.54 8.34
CA GLY A 250 1.50 -9.71 9.05
C GLY A 250 1.80 -9.43 10.52
N LEU A 251 2.38 -8.27 10.85
CA LEU A 251 2.66 -7.81 12.22
C LEU A 251 1.37 -7.58 13.03
N VAL A 252 0.39 -6.86 12.48
CA VAL A 252 -0.88 -6.52 13.18
C VAL A 252 -1.85 -7.69 13.34
N THR A 253 -1.66 -8.80 12.61
CA THR A 253 -2.37 -10.05 12.94
C THR A 253 -2.05 -10.52 14.36
N HIS A 254 -0.89 -10.12 14.87
CA HIS A 254 -0.29 -10.65 16.07
C HIS A 254 -0.04 -12.18 16.01
N GLU A 255 -0.16 -12.87 14.88
CA GLU A 255 0.18 -14.30 14.86
C GLU A 255 1.70 -14.50 15.03
N PRO A 256 2.15 -15.30 16.02
CA PRO A 256 3.58 -15.46 16.29
C PRO A 256 4.30 -16.24 15.19
N LYS A 257 3.58 -17.12 14.48
CA LYS A 257 4.11 -17.99 13.42
C LYS A 257 3.61 -17.51 12.06
N PHE A 258 4.16 -16.40 11.58
CA PHE A 258 3.74 -15.77 10.32
C PHE A 258 4.91 -15.58 9.37
N LEU A 259 4.77 -16.11 8.16
CA LEU A 259 5.78 -16.08 7.09
C LEU A 259 5.25 -15.30 5.90
N LEU A 260 6.12 -14.54 5.24
CA LEU A 260 5.86 -14.03 3.89
C LEU A 260 6.67 -14.81 2.87
N LEU A 261 5.99 -15.31 1.85
CA LEU A 261 6.61 -15.97 0.71
C LEU A 261 6.75 -14.99 -0.45
N ARG A 262 7.95 -14.88 -1.00
CA ARG A 262 8.28 -13.90 -2.04
C ARG A 262 9.20 -14.52 -3.08
N GLU A 263 9.11 -14.06 -4.32
CA GLU A 263 10.11 -14.40 -5.34
C GLU A 263 11.41 -13.64 -5.09
N LYS A 264 12.54 -14.30 -5.32
CA LYS A 264 13.85 -13.64 -5.25
C LYS A 264 13.94 -12.54 -6.29
N MET A 265 14.46 -11.38 -5.89
CA MET A 265 14.64 -10.26 -6.82
C MET A 265 15.49 -10.61 -8.05
N SER A 266 16.40 -11.58 -7.93
CA SER A 266 17.24 -12.07 -9.02
C SER A 266 16.48 -12.82 -10.12
N VAL A 267 15.27 -13.33 -9.85
CA VAL A 267 14.45 -14.01 -10.88
C VAL A 267 13.50 -13.05 -11.58
N ARG A 268 13.05 -12.00 -10.87
CA ARG A 268 12.21 -10.93 -11.42
C ARG A 268 12.98 -9.90 -12.24
N HIS A 269 14.18 -9.55 -11.79
CA HIS A 269 15.03 -8.59 -12.49
C HIS A 269 16.17 -9.31 -13.18
N ALA A 270 16.17 -9.22 -14.51
CA ALA A 270 17.31 -9.65 -15.27
C ALA A 270 18.58 -8.90 -14.83
N ARG A 271 19.68 -9.65 -14.63
CA ARG A 271 21.02 -9.06 -14.69
C ARG A 271 21.24 -8.50 -16.09
N ARG A 272 21.98 -7.38 -16.21
CA ARG A 272 22.28 -6.71 -17.51
C ARG A 272 22.53 -7.74 -18.62
N GLY A 273 21.65 -7.74 -19.64
CA GLY A 273 21.77 -8.57 -20.84
C GLY A 273 21.06 -9.94 -20.83
N ARG A 274 20.27 -10.28 -19.81
CA ARG A 274 19.42 -11.49 -19.80
C ARG A 274 17.92 -11.12 -19.82
N LYS A 275 17.05 -12.04 -20.22
CA LYS A 275 15.59 -11.90 -19.99
C LYS A 275 15.26 -12.34 -18.54
N PRO A 276 14.21 -11.78 -17.91
CA PRO A 276 13.64 -12.34 -16.69
C PRO A 276 13.27 -13.82 -16.91
N LYS A 277 13.31 -14.62 -15.83
CA LYS A 277 12.92 -16.04 -15.92
C LYS A 277 11.39 -16.13 -16.01
N ASP A 278 10.86 -16.99 -16.89
CA ASP A 278 9.41 -17.20 -16.97
C ASP A 278 8.90 -17.73 -15.61
N PRO A 279 7.88 -17.10 -15.00
CA PRO A 279 7.22 -17.59 -13.79
C PRO A 279 6.87 -19.08 -13.80
N LEU A 280 6.47 -19.62 -14.96
CA LEU A 280 6.14 -21.04 -15.10
C LEU A 280 7.36 -21.96 -14.98
N GLU A 281 8.57 -21.44 -15.12
CA GLU A 281 9.82 -22.16 -14.88
C GLU A 281 10.31 -22.04 -13.42
N TYR A 282 9.60 -21.29 -12.58
CA TYR A 282 10.00 -21.13 -11.18
C TYR A 282 9.97 -22.48 -10.46
N THR A 283 10.92 -22.60 -9.55
CA THR A 283 11.14 -23.75 -8.69
C THR A 283 11.18 -23.26 -7.25
N ARG A 284 11.16 -24.18 -6.29
CA ARG A 284 11.36 -23.90 -4.85
C ARG A 284 12.61 -23.07 -4.51
N TYR A 285 13.60 -22.99 -5.41
CA TYR A 285 14.83 -22.22 -5.22
C TYR A 285 14.70 -20.74 -5.62
N ASP A 286 13.63 -20.39 -6.34
CA ASP A 286 13.37 -19.05 -6.85
C ASP A 286 12.58 -18.19 -5.84
N PHE A 287 12.23 -18.76 -4.69
CA PHE A 287 11.51 -18.10 -3.61
C PHE A 287 12.37 -17.92 -2.36
N GLU A 288 11.97 -16.98 -1.52
CA GLU A 288 12.54 -16.69 -0.20
C GLU A 288 11.41 -16.48 0.82
N LEU A 289 11.72 -16.74 2.10
CA LEU A 289 10.80 -16.53 3.22
C LEU A 289 11.28 -15.37 4.09
N LEU A 290 10.35 -14.52 4.49
CA LEU A 290 10.54 -13.53 5.53
C LEU A 290 9.73 -13.96 6.78
N GLU A 291 10.43 -14.14 7.90
CA GLU A 291 9.86 -14.53 9.17
C GLU A 291 9.37 -13.31 9.96
N VAL A 292 8.08 -12.99 9.85
CA VAL A 292 7.46 -11.87 10.57
C VAL A 292 7.43 -12.16 12.08
N GLY A 293 7.37 -13.43 12.48
CA GLY A 293 7.53 -13.84 13.89
C GLY A 293 8.88 -13.39 14.46
N LEU A 294 9.97 -13.71 13.76
CA LEU A 294 11.32 -13.31 14.17
C LEU A 294 11.51 -11.79 14.15
N LEU A 295 10.88 -11.06 13.22
CA LEU A 295 10.89 -9.60 13.24
C LEU A 295 10.31 -9.05 14.55
N ARG A 296 9.26 -9.66 15.11
CA ARG A 296 8.72 -9.24 16.43
C ARG A 296 9.73 -9.43 17.54
N ASP A 297 10.43 -10.57 17.56
CA ASP A 297 11.47 -10.84 18.55
C ASP A 297 12.64 -9.86 18.42
N MET A 298 13.01 -9.49 17.18
CA MET A 298 14.03 -8.48 16.93
C MET A 298 13.61 -7.10 17.44
N LEU A 299 12.34 -6.70 17.24
CA LEU A 299 11.80 -5.45 17.79
C LEU A 299 11.79 -5.50 19.33
N ARG A 300 11.38 -6.61 19.93
CA ARG A 300 11.41 -6.83 21.39
C ARG A 300 12.79 -6.55 21.97
N LEU A 301 13.82 -7.13 21.36
CA LEU A 301 15.22 -6.96 21.76
C LEU A 301 15.73 -5.54 21.51
N GLN A 302 15.40 -4.95 20.36
CA GLN A 302 15.85 -3.59 20.02
C GLN A 302 15.30 -2.56 21.02
N PHE A 303 14.06 -2.70 21.47
CA PHE A 303 13.38 -1.75 22.34
C PHE A 303 13.38 -2.14 23.83
N ASP A 304 14.04 -3.24 24.21
CA ASP A 304 14.09 -3.77 25.58
C ASP A 304 12.69 -3.90 26.20
N GLU A 305 11.74 -4.46 25.43
CA GLU A 305 10.33 -4.52 25.81
C GLU A 305 9.86 -5.95 26.07
N ASP A 306 10.10 -6.44 27.28
CA ASP A 306 9.71 -7.79 27.67
C ASP A 306 8.26 -7.91 28.17
N ARG A 307 7.55 -6.79 28.40
CA ARG A 307 6.22 -6.81 29.03
C ARG A 307 5.08 -6.86 28.03
N ASP A 308 5.15 -6.06 26.96
CA ASP A 308 4.06 -5.96 25.99
C ASP A 308 4.56 -5.68 24.56
N VAL A 309 5.17 -6.70 23.96
CA VAL A 309 5.69 -6.63 22.58
C VAL A 309 4.60 -6.35 21.55
N GLU A 310 3.35 -6.77 21.80
CA GLU A 310 2.26 -6.53 20.85
C GLU A 310 1.89 -5.05 20.78
N ARG A 311 1.94 -4.34 21.90
CA ARG A 311 1.74 -2.89 21.91
C ARG A 311 2.93 -2.13 21.33
N LEU A 312 4.14 -2.66 21.46
CA LEU A 312 5.30 -2.14 20.73
C LEU A 312 5.13 -2.32 19.21
N VAL A 313 4.62 -3.47 18.77
CA VAL A 313 4.33 -3.76 17.36
C VAL A 313 3.25 -2.81 16.82
N ASP A 314 2.18 -2.57 17.58
CA ASP A 314 1.15 -1.58 17.22
C ASP A 314 1.75 -0.17 17.01
N ASP A 315 2.66 0.25 17.91
CA ASP A 315 3.34 1.54 17.80
C ASP A 315 4.28 1.55 16.59
N PHE A 316 5.07 0.49 16.38
CA PHE A 316 5.96 0.37 15.24
C PHE A 316 5.20 0.51 13.91
N VAL A 317 4.08 -0.19 13.76
CA VAL A 317 3.23 -0.11 12.57
C VAL A 317 2.64 1.29 12.40
N CYS A 318 2.10 1.88 13.48
CA CYS A 318 1.59 3.26 13.48
C CYS A 318 2.65 4.28 13.03
N LEU A 319 3.90 4.13 13.50
CA LEU A 319 5.00 5.01 13.11
C LEU A 319 5.40 4.78 11.66
N CYS A 320 5.47 3.53 11.19
CA CYS A 320 5.78 3.23 9.79
C CYS A 320 4.76 3.82 8.81
N MET A 321 3.53 4.14 9.22
CA MET A 321 2.57 4.84 8.37
C MET A 321 3.00 6.28 8.03
N LEU A 322 3.87 6.91 8.83
CA LEU A 322 4.30 8.31 8.63
C LEU A 322 5.29 8.49 7.47
N VAL A 323 6.00 7.43 7.08
CA VAL A 323 6.89 7.45 5.91
C VAL A 323 6.16 7.30 4.58
N GLY A 324 4.82 7.29 4.62
CA GLY A 324 3.93 7.15 3.47
C GLY A 324 3.42 5.72 3.31
N ASN A 325 2.17 5.61 2.89
CA ASN A 325 1.49 4.36 2.54
C ASN A 325 0.52 4.65 1.38
N ASP A 326 -0.26 3.66 0.96
CA ASP A 326 -1.17 3.82 -0.17
C ASP A 326 -2.32 4.82 0.07
N PHE A 327 -2.58 5.22 1.30
CA PHE A 327 -3.71 6.08 1.68
C PHE A 327 -3.28 7.49 2.10
N LEU A 328 -2.02 7.63 2.55
CA LEU A 328 -1.47 8.89 3.03
C LEU A 328 -0.09 9.18 2.42
N PRO A 329 0.15 10.44 1.99
CA PRO A 329 1.47 10.86 1.58
C PRO A 329 2.45 10.83 2.77
N ASN A 330 3.74 10.65 2.46
CA ASN A 330 4.79 10.72 3.47
C ASN A 330 4.89 12.12 4.06
N VAL A 331 5.13 12.22 5.37
CA VAL A 331 5.50 13.50 6.01
C VAL A 331 6.77 14.01 5.31
N PRO A 332 6.89 15.31 4.97
CA PRO A 332 7.88 15.76 3.99
C PRO A 332 9.33 15.36 4.28
N HIS A 333 9.79 15.49 5.52
CA HIS A 333 11.16 15.14 5.92
C HIS A 333 11.34 13.67 6.33
N LEU A 334 10.28 12.86 6.29
CA LEU A 334 10.28 11.44 6.66
C LEU A 334 10.30 10.54 5.42
N GLU A 335 11.34 10.68 4.59
CA GLU A 335 11.57 9.80 3.44
C GLU A 335 12.49 8.62 3.79
N ILE A 336 12.08 7.41 3.40
CA ILE A 336 12.87 6.18 3.65
C ILE A 336 14.27 6.27 3.02
N ALA A 337 14.39 6.85 1.82
CA ALA A 337 15.67 6.97 1.13
C ALA A 337 16.71 7.84 1.89
N ASP A 338 16.24 8.72 2.78
CA ASP A 338 17.05 9.62 3.59
C ASP A 338 17.39 9.04 4.98
N GLY A 339 17.07 7.77 5.24
CA GLY A 339 17.30 7.13 6.54
C GLY A 339 16.26 7.47 7.60
N SER A 340 15.08 7.97 7.20
CA SER A 340 14.06 8.43 8.15
C SER A 340 13.51 7.35 9.06
N LEU A 341 13.52 6.07 8.63
CA LEU A 341 13.11 4.98 9.51
C LEU A 341 14.07 4.82 10.70
N ASP A 342 15.38 4.88 10.47
CA ASP A 342 16.37 4.81 11.56
C ASP A 342 16.22 6.01 12.51
N LEU A 343 16.02 7.20 11.96
CA LEU A 343 15.72 8.41 12.72
C LEU A 343 14.47 8.24 13.60
N MET A 344 13.38 7.71 13.03
CA MET A 344 12.13 7.52 13.73
C MET A 344 12.24 6.45 14.83
N MET A 345 12.88 5.32 14.55
CA MET A 345 13.04 4.24 15.54
C MET A 345 13.93 4.68 16.71
N SER A 346 15.03 5.39 16.43
CA SER A 346 15.89 5.95 17.48
C SER A 346 15.19 7.02 18.31
N THR A 347 14.53 7.98 17.66
CA THR A 347 13.75 9.04 18.33
C THR A 347 12.65 8.44 19.21
N TYR A 348 11.89 7.47 18.69
CA TYR A 348 10.86 6.80 19.46
C TYR A 348 11.45 6.06 20.66
N LYS A 349 12.52 5.27 20.48
CA LYS A 349 13.20 4.55 21.57
C LYS A 349 13.63 5.47 22.71
N GLU A 350 14.21 6.64 22.39
CA GLU A 350 14.62 7.63 23.38
C GLU A 350 13.43 8.29 24.09
N LEU A 351 12.33 8.52 23.36
CA LEU A 351 11.13 9.17 23.89
C LEU A 351 10.27 8.22 24.75
N ARG A 352 10.32 6.90 24.50
CA ARG A 352 9.46 5.89 25.15
C ARG A 352 9.36 6.01 26.68
N PRO A 353 10.46 6.16 27.45
CA PRO A 353 10.38 6.27 28.91
C PRO A 353 9.57 7.49 29.37
N ALA A 354 9.53 8.56 28.57
CA ALA A 354 8.81 9.80 28.89
C ALA A 354 7.35 9.81 28.40
N LEU A 355 6.95 8.92 27.47
CA LEU A 355 5.58 8.87 26.94
C LEU A 355 4.53 8.39 27.96
N GLY A 356 4.98 7.68 29.01
CA GLY A 356 4.09 7.06 30.00
C GLY A 356 3.19 5.95 29.44
N GLY A 357 3.53 5.40 28.26
CA GLY A 357 2.80 4.32 27.58
C GLY A 357 2.98 4.36 26.06
N PHE A 358 2.20 3.55 25.36
CA PHE A 358 2.24 3.40 23.90
C PHE A 358 1.40 4.45 23.16
N VAL A 359 1.78 4.76 21.92
CA VAL A 359 1.18 5.74 21.01
C VAL A 359 -0.14 5.23 20.43
N SER A 360 -0.27 3.92 20.19
CA SER A 360 -1.45 3.28 19.62
C SER A 360 -1.89 2.07 20.45
N ARG A 361 -3.13 1.65 20.22
CA ARG A 361 -3.72 0.41 20.72
C ARG A 361 -4.65 -0.12 19.64
N LYS A 362 -4.15 -1.05 18.81
CA LYS A 362 -4.89 -1.53 17.64
C LYS A 362 -5.47 -0.37 16.80
N GLU A 363 -6.78 -0.30 16.71
CA GLU A 363 -7.58 0.68 15.96
C GLU A 363 -7.57 2.12 16.55
N ALA A 364 -6.88 2.38 17.67
CA ALA A 364 -6.95 3.67 18.37
C ALA A 364 -5.57 4.34 18.54
N ILE A 365 -5.54 5.67 18.41
CA ILE A 365 -4.36 6.51 18.61
C ILE A 365 -4.49 7.30 19.91
N HIS A 366 -3.42 7.33 20.70
CA HIS A 366 -3.29 8.22 21.84
C HIS A 366 -2.71 9.57 21.40
N LEU A 367 -3.59 10.49 21.02
CA LEU A 367 -3.24 11.78 20.41
C LEU A 367 -2.18 12.60 21.16
N PRO A 368 -2.24 12.78 22.50
CA PRO A 368 -1.18 13.51 23.21
C PRO A 368 0.21 12.86 23.11
N ARG A 369 0.30 11.54 22.94
CA ARG A 369 1.59 10.84 22.79
C ARG A 369 2.09 10.91 21.35
N LEU A 370 1.17 10.81 20.39
CA LEU A 370 1.48 11.03 18.98
C LEU A 370 2.04 12.44 18.76
N GLU A 371 1.46 13.46 19.40
CA GLU A 371 1.97 14.82 19.36
C GLU A 371 3.42 14.93 19.86
N LEU A 372 3.76 14.26 20.97
CA LEU A 372 5.14 14.25 21.49
C LEU A 372 6.13 13.61 20.50
N VAL A 373 5.69 12.59 19.76
CA VAL A 373 6.50 11.98 18.70
C VAL A 373 6.73 12.99 17.57
N PHE A 374 5.67 13.62 17.05
CA PHE A 374 5.79 14.63 16.00
C PHE A 374 6.66 15.81 16.43
N ARG A 375 6.51 16.29 17.67
CA ARG A 375 7.34 17.36 18.23
C ARG A 375 8.82 16.98 18.26
N SER A 376 9.14 15.73 18.60
CA SER A 376 10.52 15.24 18.59
C SER A 376 11.08 15.13 17.16
N LEU A 377 10.27 14.66 16.21
CA LEU A 377 10.66 14.54 14.79
C LEU A 377 10.80 15.91 14.10
N ALA A 378 9.97 16.89 14.47
CA ALA A 378 10.00 18.24 13.92
C ALA A 378 11.36 18.95 14.13
N ALA A 379 12.17 18.52 15.09
CA ALA A 379 13.52 19.06 15.31
C ALA A 379 14.45 18.88 14.09
N PHE A 380 14.19 17.89 13.23
CA PHE A 380 15.01 17.58 12.05
C PHE A 380 14.50 18.28 10.77
N GLU A 381 13.31 18.86 10.83
CA GLU A 381 12.62 19.46 9.68
C GLU A 381 13.36 20.67 9.08
N PRO A 382 13.91 21.64 9.85
CA PRO A 382 14.62 22.77 9.27
C PRO A 382 15.87 22.35 8.47
N GLN A 383 16.60 21.34 8.94
CA GLN A 383 17.78 20.82 8.22
C GLN A 383 17.38 20.15 6.91
N TYR A 384 16.24 19.47 6.86
CA TYR A 384 15.69 18.91 5.63
C TYR A 384 15.36 20.01 4.62
N PHE A 385 14.60 21.04 5.02
CA PHE A 385 14.21 22.12 4.11
C PHE A 385 15.40 22.96 3.64
N ALA A 386 16.40 23.20 4.48
CA ALA A 386 17.63 23.86 4.05
C ALA A 386 18.36 23.07 2.95
N ARG A 387 18.49 21.74 3.10
CA ARG A 387 19.09 20.88 2.07
C ARG A 387 18.25 20.85 0.78
N ARG A 388 16.94 20.70 0.91
CA ARG A 388 16.01 20.68 -0.21
C ARG A 388 16.00 22.01 -0.97
N GLY A 389 16.01 23.13 -0.25
CA GLY A 389 16.08 24.47 -0.82
C GLY A 389 17.34 24.71 -1.63
N LEU A 390 18.48 24.12 -1.24
CA LEU A 390 19.70 24.15 -2.06
C LEU A 390 19.58 23.30 -3.32
N GLN A 391 18.97 22.11 -3.23
CA GLN A 391 18.80 21.19 -4.36
C GLN A 391 17.81 21.73 -5.40
N GLU A 392 16.71 22.32 -4.93
CA GLU A 392 15.63 22.86 -5.77
C GLU A 392 15.84 24.34 -6.13
N GLN A 393 16.96 24.96 -5.72
CA GLN A 393 17.22 26.40 -5.88
C GLN A 393 16.07 27.28 -5.34
N ASN A 394 15.48 26.86 -4.22
CA ASN A 394 14.39 27.54 -3.56
C ASN A 394 14.90 28.22 -2.27
N GLU A 395 15.14 29.54 -2.35
CA GLU A 395 15.63 30.34 -1.22
C GLU A 395 14.63 30.38 -0.06
N ALA A 396 13.33 30.30 -0.34
CA ALA A 396 12.30 30.36 0.69
C ALA A 396 12.36 29.13 1.63
N TYR A 397 12.73 27.96 1.12
CA TYR A 397 12.97 26.76 1.94
C TYR A 397 14.24 26.84 2.81
N GLN A 398 15.15 27.76 2.51
CA GLN A 398 16.35 28.00 3.31
C GLN A 398 16.10 29.02 4.44
N SER A 399 14.95 29.69 4.41
CA SER A 399 14.55 30.68 5.42
C SER A 399 13.91 30.03 6.65
N ARG A 400 13.63 30.84 7.69
CA ARG A 400 12.84 30.40 8.84
C ARG A 400 11.36 30.21 8.52
N ASP A 401 10.92 30.74 7.38
CA ASP A 401 9.52 30.74 6.93
C ASP A 401 9.26 29.65 5.88
N TYR A 402 10.09 28.58 5.89
CA TYR A 402 9.96 27.45 4.96
C TYR A 402 8.56 26.81 5.02
N ALA A 403 7.88 26.89 6.18
CA ALA A 403 6.52 26.40 6.35
C ALA A 403 5.52 27.20 5.50
N ASP A 404 5.58 28.53 5.53
CA ASP A 404 4.75 29.39 4.67
C ASP A 404 4.99 29.09 3.18
N ALA A 405 6.27 28.95 2.79
CA ALA A 405 6.62 28.60 1.42
C ALA A 405 6.10 27.22 1.01
N TYR A 406 6.17 26.23 1.90
CA TYR A 406 5.70 24.88 1.65
C TYR A 406 4.18 24.85 1.44
N TYR A 407 3.42 25.44 2.35
CA TYR A 407 1.96 25.46 2.28
C TYR A 407 1.43 26.29 1.12
N ALA A 408 2.08 27.42 0.79
CA ALA A 408 1.74 28.21 -0.39
C ALA A 408 1.96 27.41 -1.68
N ALA A 409 3.11 26.75 -1.82
CA ALA A 409 3.45 26.01 -3.04
C ALA A 409 2.66 24.71 -3.22
N LYS A 410 2.40 23.97 -2.13
CA LYS A 410 1.82 22.61 -2.20
C LYS A 410 0.31 22.57 -1.98
N PHE A 411 -0.23 23.54 -1.24
CA PHE A 411 -1.66 23.58 -0.90
C PHE A 411 -2.36 24.84 -1.38
N GLY A 412 -1.63 25.84 -1.90
CA GLY A 412 -2.20 27.15 -2.22
C GLY A 412 -2.67 27.93 -0.98
N ILE A 413 -2.17 27.57 0.22
CA ILE A 413 -2.55 28.20 1.48
C ILE A 413 -1.69 29.45 1.71
N ALA A 414 -2.35 30.59 1.98
CA ALA A 414 -1.67 31.84 2.22
C ALA A 414 -0.78 31.80 3.49
N PRO A 415 0.36 32.52 3.51
CA PRO A 415 1.19 32.66 4.71
C PRO A 415 0.38 33.10 5.93
N GLY A 416 0.62 32.48 7.08
CA GLY A 416 -0.07 32.78 8.33
C GLY A 416 -1.51 32.25 8.47
N ASP A 417 -2.10 31.56 7.48
CA ASP A 417 -3.42 30.91 7.63
C ASP A 417 -3.32 29.61 8.46
N ALA A 418 -3.19 29.79 9.77
CA ALA A 418 -3.12 28.70 10.74
C ALA A 418 -4.40 27.83 10.73
N GLY A 419 -5.56 28.41 10.40
CA GLY A 419 -6.82 27.69 10.32
C GLY A 419 -6.84 26.68 9.17
N ALA A 420 -6.31 27.05 7.99
CA ALA A 420 -6.17 26.13 6.87
C ALA A 420 -5.16 25.02 7.15
N ARG A 421 -3.99 25.33 7.73
CA ARG A 421 -3.01 24.30 8.14
C ARG A 421 -3.59 23.33 9.15
N ARG A 422 -4.33 23.85 10.12
CA ARG A 422 -5.01 23.04 11.13
C ARG A 422 -6.00 22.04 10.52
N ARG A 423 -6.68 22.40 9.43
CA ARG A 423 -7.56 21.47 8.68
C ARG A 423 -6.74 20.36 8.03
N VAL A 424 -5.61 20.67 7.39
CA VAL A 424 -4.70 19.66 6.81
C VAL A 424 -4.22 18.68 7.89
N VAL A 425 -3.79 19.19 9.04
CA VAL A 425 -3.37 18.37 10.19
C VAL A 425 -4.50 17.46 10.67
N ARG A 426 -5.71 18.00 10.83
CA ARG A 426 -6.89 17.21 11.22
C ARG A 426 -7.13 16.06 10.24
N ASP A 427 -7.17 16.37 8.94
CA ASP A 427 -7.47 15.39 7.91
C ASP A 427 -6.38 14.30 7.84
N TYR A 428 -5.12 14.66 8.06
CA TYR A 428 -4.01 13.72 8.08
C TYR A 428 -4.06 12.78 9.30
N VAL A 429 -4.31 13.32 10.49
CA VAL A 429 -4.44 12.50 11.72
C VAL A 429 -5.69 11.60 11.66
N LEU A 430 -6.79 12.10 11.09
CA LEU A 430 -7.97 11.27 10.80
C LEU A 430 -7.62 10.13 9.83
N GLY A 431 -6.75 10.39 8.85
CA GLY A 431 -6.25 9.35 7.96
C GLY A 431 -5.37 8.31 8.63
N LEU A 432 -4.48 8.72 9.55
CA LEU A 432 -3.69 7.77 10.33
C LEU A 432 -4.61 6.85 11.14
N HIS A 433 -5.65 7.43 11.75
CA HIS A 433 -6.67 6.69 12.47
C HIS A 433 -7.48 5.75 11.56
N TRP A 434 -7.80 6.20 10.33
CA TRP A 434 -8.44 5.35 9.32
C TRP A 434 -7.55 4.15 8.93
N CYS A 435 -6.25 4.38 8.68
CA CYS A 435 -5.30 3.33 8.32
C CYS A 435 -5.18 2.26 9.41
N LEU A 436 -5.04 2.67 10.67
CA LEU A 436 -4.99 1.73 11.80
C LEU A 436 -6.28 0.93 11.93
N ARG A 437 -7.44 1.56 11.76
CA ARG A 437 -8.73 0.86 11.71
C ARG A 437 -8.76 -0.16 10.58
N TYR A 438 -8.31 0.21 9.39
CA TYR A 438 -8.32 -0.67 8.24
C TYR A 438 -7.41 -1.89 8.44
N TYR A 439 -6.21 -1.68 8.98
CA TYR A 439 -5.21 -2.72 9.23
C TYR A 439 -5.65 -3.67 10.37
N HIS A 440 -6.09 -3.14 11.51
CA HIS A 440 -6.45 -3.96 12.67
C HIS A 440 -7.89 -4.49 12.66
N GLY A 441 -8.84 -3.80 12.03
CA GLY A 441 -10.27 -4.04 12.18
C GLY A 441 -11.08 -4.14 10.88
N GLY A 442 -10.45 -3.99 9.72
CA GLY A 442 -11.13 -3.94 8.42
C GLY A 442 -11.71 -2.55 8.11
N CYS A 443 -12.24 -2.38 6.89
CA CYS A 443 -12.66 -1.06 6.42
C CYS A 443 -13.91 -0.57 7.17
N ARG A 444 -13.78 0.56 7.88
CA ARG A 444 -14.88 1.20 8.63
C ARG A 444 -15.56 2.34 7.88
N SER A 445 -14.88 2.92 6.89
CA SER A 445 -15.37 4.01 6.08
C SER A 445 -14.87 3.82 4.66
N TRP A 446 -15.78 3.41 3.77
CA TRP A 446 -15.51 3.15 2.36
C TRP A 446 -15.45 4.43 1.52
N ASP A 447 -16.05 5.50 2.02
CA ASP A 447 -16.21 6.83 1.42
C ASP A 447 -15.13 7.84 1.87
N TRP A 448 -14.46 7.59 3.00
CA TRP A 448 -13.41 8.49 3.48
C TRP A 448 -12.15 8.39 2.60
N PHE A 449 -11.50 9.53 2.43
CA PHE A 449 -10.19 9.67 1.82
C PHE A 449 -9.49 10.91 2.37
N TYR A 450 -8.17 10.97 2.22
CA TYR A 450 -7.39 12.17 2.52
C TYR A 450 -7.50 13.18 1.36
N PRO A 451 -8.08 14.39 1.58
CA PRO A 451 -8.46 15.30 0.49
C PRO A 451 -7.34 16.25 0.06
N HIS A 452 -6.08 15.85 0.26
CA HIS A 452 -4.90 16.62 -0.12
C HIS A 452 -3.87 15.71 -0.80
N LEU A 453 -3.06 16.28 -1.69
CA LEU A 453 -2.00 15.52 -2.38
C LEU A 453 -0.70 15.41 -1.57
N TYR A 454 -0.56 16.22 -0.52
CA TYR A 454 0.65 16.35 0.28
C TYR A 454 0.33 16.25 1.78
N ALA A 455 1.30 15.82 2.59
CA ALA A 455 1.18 15.72 4.05
C ALA A 455 1.43 17.07 4.74
N PRO A 456 0.93 17.30 5.97
CA PRO A 456 1.36 18.44 6.78
C PRO A 456 2.83 18.30 7.21
N LEU A 457 3.41 19.42 7.66
CA LEU A 457 4.71 19.42 8.33
C LEU A 457 4.57 18.83 9.74
N ALA A 458 5.61 18.18 10.25
CA ALA A 458 5.55 17.62 11.61
C ALA A 458 5.48 18.71 12.67
N SER A 459 6.10 19.86 12.41
CA SER A 459 6.06 21.03 13.28
C SER A 459 4.65 21.58 13.47
N ASP A 460 3.74 21.37 12.51
CA ASP A 460 2.34 21.81 12.57
C ASP A 460 1.41 20.78 13.25
N VAL A 461 1.87 19.53 13.48
CA VAL A 461 1.09 18.46 14.13
C VAL A 461 1.14 18.60 15.65
N VAL A 462 0.50 19.65 16.16
CA VAL A 462 0.45 20.04 17.59
C VAL A 462 -0.99 20.23 18.08
N ASP A 463 -1.17 20.40 19.39
CA ASP A 463 -2.47 20.59 20.07
C ASP A 463 -3.51 19.51 19.73
N LEU A 464 -3.10 18.24 19.67
CA LEU A 464 -3.98 17.16 19.19
C LEU A 464 -5.03 16.72 20.21
N ALA A 465 -4.94 17.16 21.47
CA ALA A 465 -5.78 16.68 22.56
C ALA A 465 -7.29 16.79 22.29
N ASP A 466 -7.72 17.87 21.63
CA ASP A 466 -9.13 18.17 21.35
C ASP A 466 -9.55 17.82 19.91
N LEU A 467 -8.72 17.08 19.18
CA LEU A 467 -9.00 16.75 17.79
C LEU A 467 -10.08 15.65 17.71
N ALA A 468 -11.28 16.03 17.25
CA ALA A 468 -12.35 15.08 16.97
C ALA A 468 -12.02 14.24 15.73
N LEU A 469 -11.86 12.93 15.93
CA LEU A 469 -11.62 11.95 14.85
C LEU A 469 -12.92 11.27 14.44
N GLU A 470 -13.78 12.01 13.74
CA GLU A 470 -15.07 11.53 13.27
C GLU A 470 -15.04 11.27 11.76
N PHE A 471 -15.51 10.10 11.35
CA PHE A 471 -15.67 9.77 9.94
C PHE A 471 -16.97 10.37 9.39
N PRO A 472 -17.02 10.74 8.10
CA PRO A 472 -18.21 11.35 7.48
C PRO A 472 -19.47 10.50 7.61
N SER A 473 -19.34 9.17 7.55
CA SER A 473 -20.44 8.23 7.68
C SER A 473 -20.02 6.98 8.45
N SER A 474 -20.82 6.58 9.44
CA SER A 474 -20.63 5.33 10.18
C SER A 474 -21.17 4.10 9.45
N SER A 475 -21.76 4.26 8.26
CA SER A 475 -22.43 3.19 7.50
C SER A 475 -22.13 3.21 6.01
N SER A 476 -20.99 3.76 5.58
CA SER A 476 -20.63 3.73 4.17
C SER A 476 -20.38 2.30 3.67
N ARG A 477 -20.65 2.11 2.38
CA ARG A 477 -20.58 0.81 1.71
C ARG A 477 -19.64 0.94 0.50
N PRO A 478 -19.05 -0.18 0.04
CA PRO A 478 -18.33 -0.18 -1.23
C PRO A 478 -19.22 0.35 -2.36
N VAL A 479 -18.63 1.15 -3.25
CA VAL A 479 -19.32 1.59 -4.47
C VAL A 479 -19.54 0.39 -5.42
N PRO A 480 -20.49 0.47 -6.37
CA PRO A 480 -20.61 -0.54 -7.41
C PRO A 480 -19.33 -0.67 -8.26
N PRO A 481 -18.96 -1.87 -8.76
CA PRO A 481 -17.74 -2.06 -9.54
C PRO A 481 -17.58 -1.12 -10.75
N LEU A 482 -18.65 -0.79 -11.48
CA LEU A 482 -18.56 0.15 -12.60
C LEU A 482 -18.30 1.60 -12.13
N VAL A 483 -18.77 1.96 -10.93
CA VAL A 483 -18.48 3.28 -10.31
C VAL A 483 -17.01 3.35 -9.91
N GLN A 484 -16.46 2.26 -9.36
CA GLN A 484 -15.02 2.20 -9.13
C GLN A 484 -14.22 2.35 -10.43
N LEU A 485 -14.61 1.66 -11.51
CA LEU A 485 -13.92 1.79 -12.81
C LEU A 485 -13.91 3.24 -13.30
N MET A 486 -15.05 3.92 -13.27
CA MET A 486 -15.13 5.35 -13.58
C MET A 486 -14.20 6.16 -12.68
N SER A 487 -14.02 5.75 -11.43
CA SER A 487 -13.24 6.49 -10.46
C SER A 487 -11.73 6.29 -10.54
N VAL A 488 -11.26 5.21 -11.16
CA VAL A 488 -9.83 4.89 -11.23
C VAL A 488 -9.27 4.94 -12.66
N LEU A 489 -10.10 4.76 -13.67
CA LEU A 489 -9.62 4.72 -15.06
C LEU A 489 -9.42 6.12 -15.63
N PRO A 490 -8.36 6.32 -16.44
CA PRO A 490 -8.27 7.48 -17.32
C PRO A 490 -9.13 7.26 -18.59
N ALA A 491 -9.49 8.34 -19.31
CA ALA A 491 -10.38 8.28 -20.47
C ALA A 491 -9.83 7.38 -21.61
N GLN A 492 -8.51 7.22 -21.71
CA GLN A 492 -7.81 6.34 -22.64
C GLN A 492 -8.20 4.85 -22.46
N SER A 493 -8.63 4.47 -21.25
CA SER A 493 -9.11 3.11 -20.93
C SER A 493 -10.64 3.00 -20.87
N SER A 494 -11.37 3.99 -21.39
CA SER A 494 -12.85 4.01 -21.38
C SER A 494 -13.49 2.80 -22.07
N ARG A 495 -12.78 2.15 -23.01
CA ARG A 495 -13.22 0.89 -23.66
C ARG A 495 -13.51 -0.27 -22.70
N LEU A 496 -13.02 -0.20 -21.46
CA LEU A 496 -13.26 -1.23 -20.42
C LEU A 496 -14.64 -1.06 -19.73
N LEU A 497 -15.31 0.06 -19.97
CA LEU A 497 -16.63 0.38 -19.45
C LEU A 497 -17.73 0.11 -20.48
N PRO A 498 -18.99 -0.07 -20.05
CA PRO A 498 -20.14 0.01 -20.95
C PRO A 498 -20.18 1.34 -21.71
N GLU A 499 -20.69 1.32 -22.94
CA GLU A 499 -20.74 2.51 -23.82
C GLU A 499 -21.32 3.77 -23.15
N PRO A 500 -22.44 3.71 -22.40
CA PRO A 500 -23.00 4.92 -21.77
C PRO A 500 -22.07 5.54 -20.72
N TYR A 501 -21.23 4.72 -20.07
CA TYR A 501 -20.27 5.15 -19.06
C TYR A 501 -18.99 5.65 -19.72
N ALA A 502 -18.53 4.95 -20.76
CA ALA A 502 -17.38 5.37 -21.58
C ALA A 502 -17.60 6.76 -22.21
N ALA A 503 -18.83 7.03 -22.68
CA ALA A 503 -19.23 8.33 -23.21
C ALA A 503 -19.10 9.46 -22.18
N LEU A 504 -19.35 9.18 -20.89
CA LEU A 504 -19.20 10.18 -19.81
C LEU A 504 -17.74 10.53 -19.52
N MET A 505 -16.77 9.68 -19.89
CA MET A 505 -15.35 9.99 -19.72
C MET A 505 -14.77 10.81 -20.89
N THR A 506 -15.36 10.67 -22.08
CA THR A 506 -14.78 11.15 -23.34
C THR A 506 -15.54 12.34 -23.94
N SER A 507 -16.84 12.46 -23.66
CA SER A 507 -17.67 13.52 -24.22
C SER A 507 -17.31 14.89 -23.62
N PRO A 508 -17.06 15.92 -24.46
CA PRO A 508 -16.85 17.29 -23.99
C PRO A 508 -18.05 17.90 -23.27
N ALA A 509 -19.25 17.34 -23.48
CA ALA A 509 -20.49 17.75 -22.83
C ALA A 509 -20.76 17.00 -21.51
N SER A 510 -19.89 16.07 -21.12
CA SER A 510 -20.05 15.32 -19.88
C SER A 510 -19.95 16.24 -18.66
N PRO A 511 -20.87 16.14 -17.68
CA PRO A 511 -20.72 16.79 -16.39
C PRO A 511 -19.45 16.37 -15.63
N LEU A 512 -18.89 15.20 -15.96
CA LEU A 512 -17.71 14.65 -15.29
C LEU A 512 -16.39 14.97 -16.00
N ARG A 513 -16.42 15.78 -17.07
CA ARG A 513 -15.25 16.04 -17.93
C ARG A 513 -14.03 16.53 -17.15
N GLU A 514 -14.22 17.36 -16.13
CA GLU A 514 -13.12 17.91 -15.34
C GLU A 514 -12.29 16.82 -14.63
N PHE A 515 -12.90 15.68 -14.32
CA PHE A 515 -12.22 14.55 -13.67
C PHE A 515 -11.42 13.67 -14.63
N TYR A 516 -11.52 13.90 -15.94
CA TYR A 516 -10.81 13.16 -16.97
C TYR A 516 -9.97 14.09 -17.84
N PRO A 517 -8.99 14.81 -17.26
CA PRO A 517 -8.14 15.69 -18.04
C PRO A 517 -7.31 14.88 -19.05
N ALA A 518 -7.17 15.40 -20.26
CA ALA A 518 -6.34 14.78 -21.31
C ALA A 518 -4.85 14.89 -20.99
N ASP A 519 -4.43 15.99 -20.34
CA ASP A 519 -3.07 16.20 -19.85
C ASP A 519 -3.13 16.74 -18.41
N PHE A 520 -2.09 16.45 -17.63
CA PHE A 520 -1.99 16.80 -16.23
C PHE A 520 -0.52 16.98 -15.82
N GLU A 521 -0.32 17.83 -14.81
CA GLU A 521 1.00 18.08 -14.26
C GLU A 521 1.45 16.95 -13.33
N VAL A 522 2.76 16.75 -13.26
CA VAL A 522 3.40 15.79 -12.37
C VAL A 522 4.45 16.54 -11.55
N ASP A 523 4.29 16.55 -10.23
CA ASP A 523 5.23 17.21 -9.31
C ASP A 523 6.22 16.16 -8.76
N PRO A 524 7.52 16.23 -9.12
CA PRO A 524 8.54 15.33 -8.57
C PRO A 524 8.59 15.36 -7.04
N ASN A 525 8.24 16.48 -6.42
CA ASN A 525 8.20 16.67 -4.97
C ASN A 525 9.47 16.18 -4.25
N GLY A 526 10.64 16.47 -4.82
CA GLY A 526 11.95 16.05 -4.29
C GLY A 526 12.33 14.60 -4.56
N LYS A 527 11.48 13.82 -5.24
CA LYS A 527 11.76 12.42 -5.60
C LYS A 527 12.63 12.32 -6.83
N ALA A 528 13.60 11.40 -6.79
CA ALA A 528 14.52 11.16 -7.90
C ALA A 528 13.90 10.33 -9.04
N GLN A 529 12.88 9.53 -8.75
CA GLN A 529 12.29 8.61 -9.71
C GLN A 529 10.93 9.14 -10.21
N PRO A 530 10.68 9.20 -11.53
CA PRO A 530 9.42 9.74 -12.07
C PRO A 530 8.16 9.02 -11.56
N TRP A 531 8.25 7.71 -11.31
CA TRP A 531 7.14 6.94 -10.77
C TRP A 531 6.83 7.20 -9.30
N GLU A 532 7.63 8.03 -8.61
CA GLU A 532 7.35 8.48 -7.24
C GLU A 532 6.73 9.89 -7.21
N ALA A 533 6.64 10.56 -8.36
CA ALA A 533 6.14 11.93 -8.45
C ALA A 533 4.62 12.02 -8.24
N VAL A 534 4.15 13.13 -7.68
CA VAL A 534 2.72 13.35 -7.39
C VAL A 534 1.98 13.70 -8.68
N VAL A 535 0.91 12.97 -8.99
CA VAL A 535 0.06 13.21 -10.17
C VAL A 535 -1.03 14.23 -9.80
N LEU A 536 -1.01 15.39 -10.44
CA LEU A 536 -1.92 16.49 -10.13
C LEU A 536 -3.22 16.38 -10.93
N ILE A 537 -4.14 15.55 -10.45
CA ILE A 537 -5.50 15.38 -11.01
C ILE A 537 -6.57 15.69 -9.95
N PRO A 538 -7.73 16.24 -10.35
CA PRO A 538 -8.77 16.61 -9.39
C PRO A 538 -9.43 15.38 -8.78
N PHE A 539 -9.65 15.38 -7.46
CA PHE A 539 -10.43 14.34 -6.79
C PHE A 539 -11.87 14.30 -7.33
N ILE A 540 -12.42 13.10 -7.50
CA ILE A 540 -13.79 12.93 -7.98
C ILE A 540 -14.78 13.40 -6.91
N ASP A 541 -15.76 14.19 -7.35
CA ASP A 541 -16.99 14.43 -6.59
C ASP A 541 -17.94 13.24 -6.74
N GLU A 542 -18.07 12.46 -5.67
CA GLU A 542 -18.94 11.27 -5.64
C GLU A 542 -20.43 11.62 -5.74
N ALA A 543 -20.85 12.79 -5.24
CA ALA A 543 -22.25 13.20 -5.33
C ALA A 543 -22.61 13.53 -6.79
N LEU A 544 -21.74 14.27 -7.48
CA LEU A 544 -21.90 14.57 -8.90
C LEU A 544 -21.80 13.30 -9.76
N MET A 545 -20.86 12.40 -9.46
CA MET A 545 -20.74 11.11 -10.14
C MET A 545 -22.01 10.28 -9.96
N ALA A 546 -22.50 10.12 -8.73
CA ALA A 546 -23.71 9.36 -8.45
C ALA A 546 -24.95 9.95 -9.14
N GLN A 547 -25.10 11.28 -9.12
CA GLN A 547 -26.20 11.98 -9.79
C GLN A 547 -26.15 11.75 -11.32
N THR A 548 -24.97 11.86 -11.92
CA THR A 548 -24.78 11.66 -13.36
C THR A 548 -25.11 10.24 -13.77
N LEU A 549 -24.67 9.24 -13.00
CA LEU A 549 -24.93 7.83 -13.28
C LEU A 549 -26.40 7.44 -13.03
N ALA A 550 -27.09 8.10 -12.09
CA ALA A 550 -28.52 7.89 -11.86
C ALA A 550 -29.40 8.31 -13.05
N ALA A 551 -28.91 9.21 -13.91
CA ALA A 551 -29.61 9.62 -15.13
C ALA A 551 -29.54 8.58 -16.26
N VAL A 552 -28.65 7.58 -16.16
CA VAL A 552 -28.53 6.51 -17.15
C VAL A 552 -29.63 5.47 -16.89
N ASP A 553 -30.47 5.18 -17.89
CA ASP A 553 -31.42 4.07 -17.83
C ASP A 553 -30.69 2.72 -17.89
N HIS A 554 -30.22 2.23 -16.74
CA HIS A 554 -29.44 1.00 -16.64
C HIS A 554 -30.18 -0.25 -17.13
N ALA A 555 -31.51 -0.26 -17.16
CA ALA A 555 -32.27 -1.41 -17.64
C ALA A 555 -32.19 -1.52 -19.17
N ARG A 556 -32.21 -0.39 -19.86
CA ARG A 556 -32.11 -0.31 -21.33
C ARG A 556 -30.68 -0.20 -21.84
N ALA A 557 -29.84 0.56 -21.16
CA ALA A 557 -28.52 0.98 -21.64
C ALA A 557 -27.40 -0.01 -21.30
N LEU A 558 -27.58 -0.86 -20.28
CA LEU A 558 -26.61 -1.91 -19.94
C LEU A 558 -27.12 -3.28 -20.39
N THR A 559 -26.22 -4.13 -20.86
CA THR A 559 -26.52 -5.54 -21.13
C THR A 559 -26.74 -6.32 -19.82
N PRO A 560 -27.39 -7.50 -19.87
CA PRO A 560 -27.50 -8.37 -18.69
C PRO A 560 -26.15 -8.72 -18.06
N ALA A 561 -25.10 -8.94 -18.86
CA ALA A 561 -23.77 -9.25 -18.36
C ALA A 561 -23.15 -8.06 -17.61
N GLU A 562 -23.33 -6.84 -18.13
CA GLU A 562 -22.87 -5.62 -17.47
C GLU A 562 -23.58 -5.35 -16.16
N ARG A 563 -24.89 -5.58 -16.11
CA ARG A 563 -25.66 -5.49 -14.86
C ARG A 563 -25.24 -6.55 -13.84
N ARG A 564 -24.80 -7.73 -14.27
CA ARG A 564 -24.29 -8.78 -13.38
C ARG A 564 -22.92 -8.39 -12.80
N ARG A 565 -21.95 -7.99 -13.63
CA ARG A 565 -20.61 -7.58 -13.16
C ARG A 565 -20.61 -6.29 -12.34
N ASN A 566 -21.69 -5.51 -12.35
CA ASN A 566 -21.87 -4.32 -11.51
C ASN A 566 -22.50 -4.61 -10.13
N ARG A 567 -22.68 -5.88 -9.74
CA ARG A 567 -23.20 -6.25 -8.43
C ARG A 567 -22.09 -6.84 -7.57
N ALA A 568 -22.01 -6.41 -6.32
CA ALA A 568 -21.14 -7.03 -5.34
C ALA A 568 -21.82 -8.27 -4.73
N ARG A 569 -21.03 -9.30 -4.42
CA ARG A 569 -21.44 -10.46 -3.63
C ARG A 569 -21.44 -10.08 -2.14
N ALA A 570 -22.49 -10.49 -1.43
CA ALA A 570 -22.63 -10.20 0.00
C ALA A 570 -21.79 -11.13 0.88
N SER A 571 -21.62 -12.40 0.49
CA SER A 571 -20.75 -13.33 1.21
C SER A 571 -19.28 -13.05 0.87
N PRO A 572 -18.40 -12.86 1.87
CA PRO A 572 -16.98 -12.60 1.63
C PRO A 572 -16.21 -13.83 1.12
N TRP A 573 -16.76 -15.03 1.34
CA TRP A 573 -16.10 -16.30 1.05
C TRP A 573 -17.02 -17.23 0.27
N THR A 574 -16.46 -17.99 -0.67
CA THR A 574 -16.98 -19.30 -1.04
C THR A 574 -16.17 -20.36 -0.31
N SER A 575 -16.84 -21.12 0.56
CA SER A 575 -16.27 -22.37 1.08
C SER A 575 -16.55 -23.46 0.06
N GLY A 576 -15.51 -23.96 -0.60
CA GLY A 576 -15.61 -25.22 -1.34
C GLY A 576 -15.67 -26.36 -0.32
N GLY A 577 -16.87 -26.71 0.14
CA GLY A 577 -17.06 -27.79 1.09
C GLY A 577 -18.31 -28.60 0.78
N GLY A 578 -18.10 -29.81 0.25
CA GLY A 578 -19.02 -30.95 0.24
C GLY A 578 -20.16 -30.89 -0.76
#